data_AF-A0A7X7YKJ6-F1
#
_entry.id   AF-A0A7X7YKJ6-F1
#
_cell.length_a   1.000
_cell.length_b   1.000
_cell.length_c   1.000
_cell.angle_alpha   90.00
_cell.angle_beta   90.00
_cell.angle_gamma   90.00
#
_symmetry.space_group_name_H-M   'P 1'
#
loop_
_entity.id
_entity.type
_entity.pdbx_description
1 polymer ?
#
loop_
_entity_poly.entity_id
_entity_poly.type
_entity_poly.pdbx_seq_one_letter_code
_entity_poly.pdbx_strand_id
1 'polypeptide(L)'
;MKINGKTLALGVILGLAAAMLMGAMAPDSAELGRYQITSSAVYAWVLDTQTGQVWSVERPDEMQTGVFAKKPAEWIDYGIATKGQAR
;
A
#
# COMPACT_ATOMS: atom_id res chain seq x y z
N MET A 1 -32.80 39.91 12.72
CA MET A 1 -31.31 39.84 12.76
C MET A 1 -30.76 40.30 11.42
N LYS A 2 -29.98 41.37 11.36
CA LYS A 2 -29.27 41.79 10.14
C LYS A 2 -27.95 41.01 10.09
N ILE A 3 -27.81 40.09 9.14
CA ILE A 3 -26.55 39.37 8.94
C ILE A 3 -25.55 40.37 8.38
N ASN A 4 -24.39 40.46 9.03
CA ASN A 4 -23.33 41.39 8.66
C ASN A 4 -22.43 40.71 7.61
N GLY A 5 -22.12 41.39 6.50
CA GLY A 5 -21.38 40.77 5.39
C GLY A 5 -20.00 40.22 5.80
N LYS A 6 -19.41 40.80 6.85
CA LYS A 6 -18.15 40.33 7.44
C LYS A 6 -18.27 38.94 8.08
N THR A 7 -19.37 38.66 8.77
CA THR A 7 -19.62 37.33 9.37
C THR A 7 -19.95 36.28 8.32
N LEU A 8 -20.58 36.68 7.22
CA LEU A 8 -20.80 35.80 6.06
C LEU A 8 -19.46 35.38 5.42
N ALA A 9 -18.58 36.35 5.15
CA ALA A 9 -17.26 36.09 4.58
C ALA A 9 -16.41 35.18 5.49
N LEU A 10 -16.46 35.43 6.80
CA LEU A 10 -15.74 34.61 7.77
C LEU A 10 -16.22 33.15 7.76
N GLY A 11 -17.54 32.93 7.68
CA GLY A 11 -18.13 31.59 7.61
C GLY A 11 -17.72 30.83 6.35
N VAL A 12 -17.65 31.50 5.20
CA VAL A 12 -17.21 30.90 3.92
C VAL A 12 -15.74 30.46 4.00
N ILE A 13 -14.86 31.32 4.52
CA ILE A 13 -13.43 30.99 4.67
C ILE A 13 -13.25 29.82 5.62
N LEU A 14 -13.97 29.81 6.75
CA LEU A 14 -13.90 28.72 7.72
C LEU A 14 -14.39 27.40 7.12
N GLY A 15 -15.48 27.43 6.35
CA GLY A 15 -16.00 26.25 5.66
C GLY A 15 -15.03 25.69 4.62
N LEU A 16 -14.39 26.56 3.84
CA LEU A 16 -13.37 26.16 2.85
C LEU A 16 -12.14 25.56 3.52
N ALA A 17 -11.65 26.18 4.60
CA ALA A 17 -10.51 25.66 5.36
C ALA A 17 -10.82 24.29 5.95
N ALA A 18 -12.01 24.10 6.51
CA ALA A 18 -12.45 22.80 7.03
C ALA A 18 -12.55 21.73 5.93
N ALA A 19 -13.08 22.08 4.75
CA ALA A 19 -13.17 21.16 3.61
C ALA A 19 -11.78 20.74 3.09
N MET A 20 -10.82 21.66 3.03
CA MET A 20 -9.44 21.35 2.64
C MET A 20 -8.74 20.43 3.64
N LEU A 21 -8.96 20.65 4.94
CA LEU A 21 -8.39 19.80 6.00
C LEU A 21 -8.96 18.38 5.97
N MET A 22 -10.24 18.21 5.64
CA MET A 22 -10.85 16.89 5.50
C MET A 22 -10.37 16.14 4.25
N GLY A 23 -10.09 16.84 3.15
CA GLY A 23 -9.56 16.23 1.92
C GLY A 23 -8.12 15.69 2.07
N ALA A 24 -7.30 16.31 2.91
CA ALA A 24 -5.93 15.86 3.19
C ALA A 24 -5.84 14.60 4.07
N MET A 25 -6.93 14.24 4.74
CA MET A 25 -7.05 13.02 5.54
C MET A 25 -7.73 11.88 4.76
N ALA A 26 -7.91 12.03 3.44
CA ALA A 26 -8.34 10.92 2.61
C ALA A 26 -7.37 9.75 2.86
N PRO A 27 -7.88 8.58 3.31
CA PRO A 27 -7.02 7.43 3.53
C PRO A 27 -6.28 7.16 2.21
N ASP A 28 -4.96 6.95 2.29
CA ASP A 28 -4.14 6.53 1.15
C ASP A 28 -4.96 5.50 0.39
N SER A 29 -5.42 5.91 -0.79
CA SER A 29 -6.33 5.10 -1.58
C SER A 29 -5.65 3.75 -1.71
N ALA A 30 -6.25 2.69 -1.15
CA ALA A 30 -5.69 1.34 -1.24
C ALA A 30 -5.31 1.13 -2.70
N GLU A 31 -4.01 1.16 -3.00
CA GLU A 31 -3.52 1.28 -4.37
C GLU A 31 -3.87 -0.01 -5.08
N LEU A 32 -5.02 -0.02 -5.75
CA LEU A 32 -5.49 -1.16 -6.53
C LEU A 32 -4.41 -1.43 -7.59
N GLY A 33 -3.85 -2.65 -7.56
CA GLY A 33 -2.80 -3.06 -8.48
C GLY A 33 -1.37 -2.91 -7.96
N ARG A 34 -1.16 -2.46 -6.71
CA ARG A 34 0.18 -2.42 -6.11
C ARG A 34 0.80 -3.81 -5.96
N TYR A 35 0.00 -4.83 -5.64
CA TYR A 35 0.51 -6.19 -5.50
C TYR A 35 0.02 -7.08 -6.63
N GLN A 36 0.95 -7.77 -7.31
CA GLN A 36 0.66 -8.83 -8.26
C GLN A 36 1.04 -10.18 -7.66
N ILE A 37 0.18 -11.18 -7.84
CA ILE A 37 0.38 -12.52 -7.29
C ILE A 37 0.43 -13.51 -8.46
N THR A 38 1.43 -14.38 -8.44
CA THR A 38 1.53 -15.51 -9.37
C THR A 38 1.93 -16.77 -8.60
N SER A 39 1.52 -17.93 -9.07
CA SER A 39 1.82 -19.20 -8.41
C SER A 39 2.10 -20.33 -9.41
N SER A 40 2.87 -21.30 -8.95
CA SER A 40 3.12 -22.58 -9.59
C SER A 40 2.66 -23.70 -8.64
N ALA A 41 2.89 -24.96 -9.02
CA ALA A 41 2.56 -26.09 -8.16
C ALA A 41 3.33 -26.05 -6.82
N VAL A 42 4.54 -25.51 -6.80
CA VAL A 42 5.46 -25.58 -5.65
C VAL A 42 5.72 -24.21 -5.02
N TYR A 43 5.56 -23.12 -5.76
CA TYR A 43 5.88 -21.78 -5.27
C TYR A 43 4.73 -20.80 -5.47
N ALA A 44 4.63 -19.81 -4.59
CA ALA A 44 3.85 -18.60 -4.84
C ALA A 44 4.76 -17.36 -4.69
N TRP A 45 4.55 -16.37 -5.54
CA TRP A 45 5.29 -15.11 -5.56
C TRP A 45 4.33 -13.93 -5.45
N VAL A 46 4.78 -12.89 -4.75
CA VAL A 46 4.11 -11.60 -4.62
C VAL A 46 5.08 -10.51 -5.08
N LEU A 47 4.68 -9.72 -6.07
CA LEU A 47 5.42 -8.57 -6.58
C LEU A 47 4.75 -7.28 -6.10
N ASP A 48 5.49 -6.40 -5.43
CA ASP A 48 5.10 -5.00 -5.24
C ASP A 48 5.49 -4.23 -6.52
N THR A 49 4.50 -3.83 -7.32
CA THR A 49 4.68 -3.13 -8.59
C THR A 49 5.17 -1.70 -8.42
N GLN A 50 5.07 -1.13 -7.22
CA GLN A 50 5.54 0.22 -6.92
C GLN A 50 7.03 0.23 -6.58
N THR A 51 7.50 -0.76 -5.81
CA THR A 51 8.89 -0.83 -5.33
C THR A 51 9.75 -1.80 -6.13
N GLY A 52 9.13 -2.74 -6.86
CA GLY A 52 9.80 -3.84 -7.54
C GLY A 52 10.23 -4.97 -6.60
N GLN A 53 9.87 -4.92 -5.31
CA GLN A 53 10.20 -5.98 -4.35
C GLN A 53 9.40 -7.25 -4.65
N VAL A 54 10.05 -8.39 -4.50
CA VAL A 54 9.44 -9.71 -4.72
C VAL A 54 9.60 -10.57 -3.49
N TRP A 55 8.51 -11.19 -3.07
CA TRP A 55 8.49 -12.18 -2.00
C TRP A 55 8.01 -13.52 -2.53
N SER A 56 8.51 -14.61 -1.95
CA SER A 56 8.13 -15.96 -2.35
C SER A 56 7.89 -16.87 -1.15
N VAL A 57 6.98 -17.82 -1.31
CA VAL A 57 6.78 -18.93 -0.37
C VAL A 57 6.78 -20.24 -1.15
N GLU A 58 7.51 -21.22 -0.63
CA GLU A 58 7.48 -22.59 -1.13
C GLU A 58 6.36 -23.36 -0.42
N ARG A 59 5.68 -24.23 -1.15
CA ARG A 59 4.74 -25.18 -0.60
C ARG A 59 5.52 -26.09 0.35
N PRO A 60 5.18 -26.15 1.65
CA PRO A 60 5.82 -27.10 2.53
C PRO A 60 5.54 -28.53 2.04
N ASP A 61 6.57 -29.38 2.07
CA ASP A 61 6.50 -30.81 1.66
C ASP A 61 5.42 -31.59 2.42
N GLU A 62 5.11 -31.12 3.62
CA GLU A 62 4.03 -31.61 4.45
C GLU A 62 2.77 -30.79 4.18
N MET A 63 1.73 -31.42 3.61
CA MET A 63 0.39 -30.84 3.51
C MET A 63 -0.15 -30.59 4.94
N GLN A 64 0.19 -29.45 5.53
CA GLN A 64 -0.46 -29.00 6.75
C GLN A 64 -1.85 -28.48 6.37
N THR A 65 -2.79 -29.40 6.21
CA THR A 65 -4.22 -29.10 6.17
C THR A 65 -4.61 -28.41 7.47
N GLY A 66 -4.62 -27.08 7.49
CA GLY A 66 -5.29 -26.32 8.56
C GLY A 66 -4.61 -25.10 9.14
N VAL A 67 -3.51 -24.58 8.58
CA VAL A 67 -2.93 -23.33 9.09
C VAL A 67 -2.72 -22.35 7.93
N PHE A 68 -3.65 -21.41 7.78
CA PHE A 68 -3.38 -20.18 7.02
C PHE A 68 -2.08 -19.59 7.56
N ALA A 69 -1.08 -19.50 6.68
CA ALA A 69 0.30 -19.15 7.00
C ALA A 69 0.38 -18.10 8.11
N LYS A 70 0.82 -18.52 9.29
CA LYS A 70 1.31 -17.59 10.32
C LYS A 70 2.47 -16.84 9.67
N LYS A 71 2.42 -15.50 9.63
CA LYS A 71 3.44 -14.63 9.04
C LYS A 71 4.83 -15.21 9.35
N PRO A 72 5.63 -15.64 8.35
CA PRO A 72 6.94 -16.20 8.61
C PRO A 72 7.80 -15.15 9.32
N ALA A 73 8.57 -15.61 10.31
CA ALA A 73 9.37 -14.76 11.19
C ALA A 73 10.55 -14.09 10.48
N GLU A 74 10.89 -14.53 9.28
CA GLU A 74 12.06 -14.04 8.55
C GLU A 74 11.72 -13.87 7.07
N TRP A 75 11.82 -12.63 6.60
CA TRP A 75 11.64 -12.25 5.20
C TRP A 75 13.03 -12.23 4.56
N ILE A 76 13.26 -13.10 3.56
CA ILE A 76 14.50 -13.07 2.78
C ILE A 76 14.33 -12.02 1.68
N ASP A 77 15.05 -10.91 1.82
CA ASP A 77 15.16 -9.86 0.81
C ASP A 77 16.19 -10.27 -0.25
N TYR A 78 15.72 -10.65 -1.43
CA TYR A 78 16.57 -10.88 -2.59
C TYR A 78 16.82 -9.55 -3.29
N GLY A 79 17.66 -8.70 -2.68
CA GLY A 79 18.07 -7.43 -3.28
C GLY A 79 18.53 -7.63 -4.72
N ILE A 80 17.84 -7.01 -5.68
CA ILE A 80 18.22 -7.07 -7.09
C ILE A 80 19.55 -6.33 -7.23
N ALA A 81 20.65 -7.08 -7.38
CA ALA A 81 21.92 -6.52 -7.77
C ALA A 81 21.78 -5.88 -9.15
N THR A 82 21.63 -4.55 -9.19
CA THR A 82 21.71 -3.77 -10.40
C THR A 82 23.13 -3.93 -10.96
N LYS A 83 23.29 -4.84 -11.92
CA LYS A 83 24.51 -4.95 -12.73
C LYS A 83 24.65 -3.68 -13.58
N GLY A 84 25.24 -2.65 -12.98
CA GLY A 84 25.78 -1.49 -13.66
C GLY A 84 27.24 -1.35 -13.30
N GLN A 85 28.12 -2.02 -14.04
CA GLN A 85 29.49 -1.53 -14.31
C GLN A 85 29.89 -1.99 -15.71
N ALA A 86 29.72 -1.07 -16.65
CA ALA A 86 30.49 -1.02 -17.87
C ALA A 86 31.92 -0.58 -17.53
N ARG A 87 32.90 -1.34 -17.99
CA ARG A 87 34.15 -0.87 -18.61
C ARG A 87 34.88 -2.05 -19.24
#